data_AF-A0A2H0N6Q1-F1
#
_entry.id   AF-A0A2H0N6Q1-F1
#
_cell.length_a   1.000
_cell.length_b   1.000
_cell.length_c   1.000
_cell.angle_alpha   90.00
_cell.angle_beta   90.00
_cell.angle_gamma   90.00
#
_symmetry.space_group_name_H-M   'P 1'
#
loop_
_entity.id
_entity.type
_entity.pdbx_description
1 polymer ?
#
loop_
_entity_poly.entity_id
_entity_poly.type
_entity_poly.pdbx_seq_one_letter_code
_entity_poly.pdbx_strand_id
1 'polypeptide(L)'
;MAISRRSNLYSHIKTTDQLIQHKELFEKALRIVGDVQAGHAYTVTTDERNDDLIQILIDLEVVVYDWEEMKKQTHREIGNRLIEFYIEADRILLLKKRILGVDGIVNLDALELIAKEIGSRFSLNKIIQIFTRLGVPESMFTHTTKWVVVFYVLSYYSTSKKPEEISMFLKILEKVLHPLVFVGDEEKASEVMTKYEKYLKYDDVKIVGDSIFAKVPSTEKKEQKWVGSDGIVFSLEDNLLSKIAICVNRESEMVDIDKLTDEQAIYFCRIVLSQLVELLSTVCGNYILICDYDLNTQYIQLKMYLDEILERQFLQEIKENLPEWMPDTILGSLDDMDMWWGEFGVKNSLLTAYGLLEKLWMKFGRKEFSLDPQLVIFLDKTRDITRRCDKLRKERLHQFEKDADADRERFNQFTKPKQEVVKHEHAHTHEFKNSAQEKPIDLNLNEVKKSSPEQAKTELVVDKQKGIYLKNDPSKLYQAKNRRLDIINLLKDATSITAVRLARQVGYKGTVDNDLSKSIYAAIQSNKKGNIGINTHVKNILGTDIDLIKNGRGGYYLNTEQFDITWIGFST
;
A
#
# COMPACT_ATOMS: atom_id res chain seq x y z
N MET A 1 -26.67 21.11 24.71
CA MET A 1 -27.96 20.41 24.91
C MET A 1 -28.36 19.78 23.59
N ALA A 2 -28.21 18.47 23.45
CA ALA A 2 -28.65 17.74 22.26
C ALA A 2 -30.16 17.52 22.37
N ILE A 3 -30.95 18.33 21.66
CA ILE A 3 -32.36 18.06 21.43
C ILE A 3 -32.41 16.70 20.73
N SER A 4 -33.11 15.72 21.31
CA SER A 4 -33.39 14.45 20.65
C SER A 4 -34.20 14.75 19.38
N ARG A 5 -33.48 14.96 18.28
CA ARG A 5 -34.08 15.27 16.98
C ARG A 5 -34.97 14.09 16.60
N ARG A 6 -36.14 14.45 16.06
CA ARG A 6 -37.15 13.57 15.46
C ARG A 6 -36.48 12.41 14.72
N SER A 7 -37.08 11.22 14.75
CA SER A 7 -36.63 10.05 13.99
C SER A 7 -36.58 10.40 12.51
N ASN A 8 -35.44 10.95 12.07
CA ASN A 8 -35.32 11.48 10.73
C ASN A 8 -35.31 10.27 9.79
N LEU A 9 -36.25 10.25 8.85
CA LEU A 9 -36.45 9.17 7.88
C LEU A 9 -35.16 8.90 7.06
N TYR A 10 -34.25 9.88 7.07
CA TYR A 10 -32.98 9.89 6.36
C TYR A 10 -31.75 9.93 7.28
N SER A 11 -31.88 9.51 8.54
CA SER A 11 -30.78 9.49 9.52
C SER A 11 -29.57 8.63 9.12
N HIS A 12 -29.72 7.76 8.11
CA HIS A 12 -28.61 7.00 7.52
C HIS A 12 -27.74 7.84 6.57
N ILE A 13 -28.21 8.99 6.09
CA ILE A 13 -27.45 9.92 5.24
C ILE A 13 -26.60 10.83 6.13
N LYS A 14 -25.29 10.58 6.15
CA LYS A 14 -24.30 11.26 7.00
C LYS A 14 -23.25 12.03 6.20
N THR A 15 -23.17 11.82 4.88
CA THR A 15 -22.22 12.51 4.00
C THR A 15 -22.90 13.05 2.75
N THR A 16 -22.29 14.06 2.12
CA THR A 16 -22.72 14.59 0.83
C THR A 16 -22.67 13.53 -0.28
N ASP A 17 -21.71 12.60 -0.20
CA ASP A 17 -21.61 11.42 -1.07
C ASP A 17 -22.88 10.57 -0.97
N GLN A 18 -23.32 10.25 0.25
CA GLN A 18 -24.54 9.48 0.49
C GLN A 18 -25.79 10.23 0.00
N LEU A 19 -25.86 11.55 0.19
CA LEU A 19 -26.98 12.34 -0.34
C LEU A 19 -27.04 12.26 -1.88
N ILE A 20 -25.91 12.38 -2.56
CA ILE A 20 -25.85 12.27 -4.03
C ILE A 20 -26.22 10.84 -4.47
N GLN A 21 -25.82 9.82 -3.71
CA GLN A 21 -26.23 8.44 -4.00
C GLN A 21 -27.74 8.23 -3.87
N HIS A 22 -28.50 9.14 -3.23
CA HIS A 22 -29.96 9.17 -3.21
C HIS A 22 -30.50 10.13 -4.27
N LYS A 23 -30.50 9.71 -5.54
CA LYS A 23 -30.76 10.59 -6.69
C LYS A 23 -32.08 11.38 -6.60
N GLU A 24 -33.19 10.74 -6.25
CA GLU A 24 -34.50 11.44 -6.17
C GLU A 24 -34.50 12.53 -5.10
N LEU A 25 -33.85 12.25 -3.96
CA LEU A 25 -33.72 13.19 -2.85
C LEU A 25 -32.84 14.37 -3.25
N PHE A 26 -31.73 14.10 -3.95
CA PHE A 26 -30.84 15.15 -4.45
C PHE A 26 -31.50 15.99 -5.55
N GLU A 27 -32.23 15.39 -6.49
CA GLU A 27 -33.02 16.12 -7.51
C GLU A 27 -34.14 16.96 -6.87
N LYS A 28 -34.74 16.48 -5.77
CA LYS A 28 -35.67 17.28 -4.97
C LYS A 28 -34.97 18.48 -4.34
N ALA A 29 -33.76 18.30 -3.79
CA ALA A 29 -32.95 19.39 -3.24
C ALA A 29 -32.63 20.45 -4.32
N LEU A 30 -32.18 20.02 -5.51
CA LEU A 30 -31.89 20.93 -6.62
C LEU A 30 -33.12 21.71 -7.08
N ARG A 31 -34.31 21.08 -7.11
CA ARG A 31 -35.56 21.77 -7.44
C ARG A 31 -35.96 22.84 -6.42
N ILE A 32 -35.71 22.59 -5.13
CA ILE A 32 -35.98 23.56 -4.06
C ILE A 32 -35.00 24.74 -4.17
N VAL A 33 -33.71 24.45 -4.36
CA VAL A 33 -32.66 25.47 -4.47
C VAL A 33 -32.83 26.33 -5.73
N GLY A 34 -33.27 25.72 -6.83
CA GLY A 34 -33.40 26.39 -8.12
C GLY A 34 -32.04 26.60 -8.81
N ASP A 35 -32.01 27.51 -9.78
CA ASP A 35 -30.79 27.86 -10.49
C ASP A 35 -29.99 28.90 -9.70
N VAL A 36 -28.73 28.56 -9.42
CA VAL A 36 -27.80 29.38 -8.65
C VAL A 36 -26.53 29.67 -9.45
N GLN A 37 -25.91 30.82 -9.21
CA GLN A 37 -24.67 31.25 -9.82
C GLN A 37 -23.52 31.22 -8.81
N ALA A 38 -22.32 30.84 -9.26
CA ALA A 38 -21.13 30.75 -8.41
C ALA A 38 -20.83 32.09 -7.69
N GLY A 39 -20.28 32.00 -6.48
CA GLY A 39 -19.92 33.16 -5.66
C GLY A 39 -21.08 33.98 -5.08
N HIS A 40 -22.34 33.53 -5.25
CA HIS A 40 -23.51 34.19 -4.67
C HIS A 40 -24.10 33.39 -3.50
N ALA A 41 -24.69 34.11 -2.55
CA ALA A 41 -25.51 33.53 -1.49
C ALA A 41 -26.99 33.78 -1.79
N TYR A 42 -27.82 32.76 -1.61
CA TYR A 42 -29.25 32.84 -1.87
C TYR A 42 -30.02 32.58 -0.58
N THR A 43 -31.13 33.31 -0.41
CA THR A 43 -32.14 32.99 0.60
C THR A 43 -33.27 32.27 -0.11
N VAL A 44 -33.52 31.02 0.28
CA VAL A 44 -34.49 30.13 -0.37
C VAL A 44 -35.60 29.83 0.62
N THR A 45 -36.85 29.81 0.14
CA THR A 45 -38.00 29.42 0.94
C THR A 45 -38.63 28.14 0.41
N THR A 46 -39.06 27.26 1.32
CA THR A 46 -39.73 26.01 0.96
C THR A 46 -40.82 25.64 1.96
N ASP A 47 -41.71 24.72 1.59
CA ASP A 47 -42.77 24.24 2.46
C ASP A 47 -42.27 23.29 3.56
N GLU A 48 -43.03 23.18 4.65
CA GLU A 48 -42.72 22.31 5.79
C GLU A 48 -42.62 20.81 5.47
N ARG A 49 -43.11 20.33 4.32
CA ARG A 49 -42.98 18.91 3.93
C ARG A 49 -41.55 18.58 3.50
N ASN A 50 -40.70 19.60 3.37
CA ASN A 50 -39.29 19.46 3.05
C ASN A 50 -38.38 19.59 4.28
N ASP A 51 -38.93 19.73 5.49
CA ASP A 51 -38.18 19.93 6.76
C ASP A 51 -37.09 18.88 6.95
N ASP A 52 -37.40 17.60 6.74
CA ASP A 52 -36.42 16.50 6.86
C ASP A 52 -35.26 16.63 5.86
N LEU A 53 -35.54 17.03 4.62
CA LEU A 53 -34.51 17.25 3.59
C LEU A 53 -33.65 18.46 3.91
N ILE A 54 -34.27 19.57 4.33
CA ILE A 54 -33.52 20.76 4.73
C ILE A 54 -32.64 20.44 5.94
N GLN A 55 -33.14 19.67 6.91
CA GLN A 55 -32.34 19.23 8.06
C GLN A 55 -31.11 18.41 7.64
N ILE A 56 -31.24 17.52 6.64
CA ILE A 56 -30.08 16.80 6.08
C ILE A 56 -29.11 17.78 5.43
N LEU A 57 -29.59 18.73 4.61
CA LEU A 57 -28.72 19.70 3.95
C LEU A 57 -27.96 20.57 4.98
N ILE A 58 -28.58 20.88 6.11
CA ILE A 58 -27.94 21.57 7.24
C ILE A 58 -26.87 20.69 7.88
N ASP A 59 -27.21 19.44 8.19
CA ASP A 59 -26.32 18.49 8.86
C ASP A 59 -25.11 18.12 7.99
N LEU A 60 -25.27 18.17 6.66
CA LEU A 60 -24.21 18.00 5.67
C LEU A 60 -23.45 19.30 5.34
N GLU A 61 -23.79 20.40 6.02
CA GLU A 61 -23.23 21.74 5.78
C GLU A 61 -23.36 22.20 4.32
N VAL A 62 -24.39 21.76 3.59
CA VAL A 62 -24.68 22.24 2.23
C VAL A 62 -25.40 23.59 2.29
N VAL A 63 -26.24 23.79 3.30
CA VAL A 63 -26.97 25.03 3.56
C VAL A 63 -26.70 25.54 4.97
N VAL A 64 -26.77 26.85 5.15
CA VAL A 64 -26.66 27.53 6.44
C VAL A 64 -28.07 27.87 6.92
N TYR A 65 -28.34 27.59 8.19
CA TYR A 65 -29.64 27.83 8.79
C TYR A 65 -29.50 28.67 10.05
N ASP A 66 -30.14 29.83 10.07
CA ASP A 66 -30.18 30.68 11.25
C ASP A 66 -31.26 30.19 12.23
N TRP A 67 -30.81 29.43 13.23
CA TRP A 67 -31.69 28.93 14.30
C TRP A 67 -32.31 30.04 15.16
N GLU A 68 -31.69 31.22 15.25
CA GLU A 68 -32.25 32.34 16.00
C GLU A 68 -33.38 33.02 15.22
N GLU A 69 -33.24 33.13 13.90
CA GLU A 69 -34.31 33.61 13.03
C GLU A 69 -35.51 32.65 13.01
N MET A 70 -35.24 31.33 13.07
CA MET A 70 -36.29 30.32 13.18
C MET A 70 -37.13 30.45 14.46
N LYS A 71 -36.50 30.81 15.59
CA LYS A 71 -37.22 31.10 16.84
C LYS A 71 -38.15 32.31 16.71
N LYS A 72 -37.91 33.21 15.75
CA LYS A 72 -38.80 34.35 15.44
C LYS A 72 -39.96 33.94 14.54
N GLN A 73 -39.86 32.81 13.83
CA GLN A 73 -40.90 32.27 12.95
C GLN A 73 -41.98 31.43 13.69
N THR A 74 -41.96 31.38 15.02
CA THR A 74 -42.81 30.55 15.91
C THR A 74 -44.32 30.88 15.93
N HIS A 75 -44.82 31.70 15.00
CA HIS A 75 -46.21 32.16 15.00
C HIS A 75 -47.05 31.74 13.78
N ARG A 76 -46.62 30.73 13.01
CA ARG A 76 -47.43 30.18 11.91
C ARG A 76 -48.11 28.87 12.34
N GLU A 77 -49.40 28.76 12.06
CA GLU A 77 -50.21 27.56 12.34
C GLU A 77 -49.53 26.30 11.77
N ILE A 78 -49.51 25.24 12.58
CA ILE A 78 -49.01 23.91 12.19
C ILE A 78 -49.74 23.49 10.90
N GLY A 79 -49.01 23.22 9.81
CA GLY A 79 -49.61 22.84 8.52
C GLY A 79 -49.25 23.74 7.33
N ASN A 80 -48.68 24.92 7.56
CA ASN A 80 -48.34 25.91 6.51
C ASN A 80 -47.08 26.74 6.84
N ARG A 81 -46.10 26.15 7.54
CA ARG A 81 -44.85 26.86 7.79
C ARG A 81 -44.01 26.93 6.51
N LEU A 82 -43.49 28.14 6.21
CA LEU A 82 -42.41 28.31 5.25
C LEU A 82 -41.08 28.21 6.00
N ILE A 83 -40.17 27.42 5.45
CA ILE A 83 -38.79 27.25 5.92
C ILE A 83 -37.94 28.15 5.05
N GLU A 84 -37.27 29.12 5.67
CA GLU A 84 -36.31 30.01 5.01
C GLU A 84 -34.89 29.59 5.39
N PHE A 85 -33.99 29.47 4.42
CA PHE A 85 -32.61 29.05 4.66
C PHE A 85 -31.64 29.71 3.67
N TYR A 86 -30.37 29.76 4.06
CA TYR A 86 -29.31 30.37 3.27
C TYR A 86 -28.48 29.30 2.58
N ILE A 87 -28.12 29.51 1.31
CA ILE A 87 -27.23 28.61 0.59
C ILE A 87 -26.09 29.37 -0.07
N GLU A 88 -24.88 28.87 0.13
CA GLU A 88 -23.70 29.26 -0.64
C GLU A 88 -23.72 28.46 -1.95
N ALA A 89 -23.87 29.15 -3.09
CA ALA A 89 -24.04 28.49 -4.38
C ALA A 89 -22.91 27.53 -4.74
N ASP A 90 -21.68 27.83 -4.31
CA ASP A 90 -20.50 27.01 -4.64
C ASP A 90 -20.60 25.59 -4.08
N ARG A 91 -21.23 25.40 -2.90
CA ARG A 91 -21.39 24.06 -2.29
C ARG A 91 -22.32 23.19 -3.11
N ILE A 92 -23.49 23.70 -3.49
CA ILE A 92 -24.46 22.94 -4.28
C ILE A 92 -23.99 22.77 -5.73
N LEU A 93 -23.29 23.75 -6.30
CA LEU A 93 -22.71 23.66 -7.64
C LEU A 93 -21.63 22.58 -7.70
N LEU A 94 -20.84 22.39 -6.64
CA LEU A 94 -19.87 21.29 -6.57
C LEU A 94 -20.57 19.92 -6.64
N LEU A 95 -21.67 19.75 -5.89
CA LEU A 95 -22.46 18.50 -5.94
C LEU A 95 -23.15 18.32 -7.30
N LYS A 96 -23.66 19.40 -7.89
CA LYS A 96 -24.29 19.41 -9.22
C LYS A 96 -23.28 19.04 -10.31
N LYS A 97 -22.06 19.58 -10.27
CA LYS A 97 -20.98 19.22 -11.20
C LYS A 97 -20.70 17.73 -11.20
N ARG A 98 -20.67 17.12 -10.01
CA ARG A 98 -20.41 15.68 -9.83
C ARG A 98 -21.43 14.81 -10.55
N ILE A 99 -22.73 15.08 -10.38
CA ILE A 99 -23.78 14.30 -11.07
C ILE A 99 -23.86 14.59 -12.56
N LEU A 100 -23.44 15.78 -12.98
CA LEU A 100 -23.39 16.16 -14.38
C LEU A 100 -22.13 15.64 -15.08
N GLY A 101 -21.18 15.02 -14.38
CA GLY A 101 -19.94 14.55 -15.00
C GLY A 101 -18.97 15.68 -15.36
N VAL A 102 -19.17 16.88 -14.79
CA VAL A 102 -18.31 18.04 -15.04
C VAL A 102 -17.04 17.93 -14.19
N ASP A 103 -15.90 18.25 -14.79
CA ASP A 103 -14.57 18.13 -14.18
C ASP A 103 -14.18 16.68 -13.82
N GLY A 104 -14.78 15.68 -14.49
CA GLY A 104 -14.45 14.26 -14.33
C GLY A 104 -13.20 13.82 -15.10
N ILE A 105 -12.72 12.61 -14.81
CA ILE A 105 -11.60 11.98 -15.54
C ILE A 105 -11.93 11.66 -17.01
N VAL A 106 -13.23 11.64 -17.35
CA VAL A 106 -13.75 11.43 -18.70
C VAL A 106 -14.64 12.62 -19.06
N ASN A 107 -14.47 13.14 -20.27
CA ASN A 107 -15.29 14.24 -20.78
C ASN A 107 -16.79 13.89 -20.81
N LEU A 108 -17.61 14.92 -20.62
CA LEU A 108 -19.07 14.82 -20.59
C LEU A 108 -19.65 14.09 -21.81
N ASP A 109 -19.23 14.50 -23.01
CA ASP A 109 -19.73 13.95 -24.27
C ASP A 109 -19.38 12.46 -24.42
N ALA A 110 -18.16 12.07 -23.99
CA ALA A 110 -17.72 10.68 -24.01
C ALA A 110 -18.54 9.83 -23.02
N LEU A 111 -18.79 10.34 -21.79
CA LEU A 111 -19.66 9.69 -20.82
C LEU A 111 -21.08 9.48 -21.35
N GLU A 112 -21.65 10.48 -22.02
CA GLU A 112 -22.99 10.38 -22.59
C GLU A 112 -23.07 9.32 -23.72
N LEU A 113 -22.07 9.28 -24.60
CA LEU A 113 -21.97 8.26 -25.66
C LEU A 113 -21.85 6.85 -25.09
N ILE A 114 -20.96 6.66 -24.10
CA ILE A 114 -20.81 5.40 -23.37
C ILE A 114 -22.13 5.00 -22.70
N ALA A 115 -22.79 5.94 -22.01
CA ALA A 115 -24.04 5.67 -21.30
C ALA A 115 -25.19 5.30 -22.23
N LYS A 116 -25.30 5.97 -23.39
CA LYS A 116 -26.27 5.64 -24.45
C LYS A 116 -26.03 4.24 -25.01
N GLU A 117 -24.77 3.87 -25.24
CA GLU A 117 -24.40 2.55 -25.75
C GLU A 117 -24.67 1.42 -24.73
N ILE A 118 -24.41 1.65 -23.44
CA ILE A 118 -24.80 0.69 -22.38
C ILE A 118 -26.33 0.61 -22.30
N GLY A 119 -26.99 1.77 -22.31
CA GLY A 119 -28.44 1.89 -22.24
C GLY A 119 -29.16 1.24 -23.42
N SER A 120 -28.57 1.21 -24.62
CA SER A 120 -29.14 0.54 -25.80
C SER A 120 -29.00 -0.98 -25.69
N ARG A 121 -27.84 -1.48 -25.25
CA ARG A 121 -27.50 -2.91 -25.18
C ARG A 121 -28.25 -3.68 -24.09
N PHE A 122 -28.47 -3.08 -22.92
CA PHE A 122 -29.04 -3.79 -21.76
C PHE A 122 -30.47 -3.38 -21.44
N SER A 123 -31.22 -4.24 -20.74
CA SER A 123 -32.45 -3.83 -20.06
C SER A 123 -32.13 -3.08 -18.77
N LEU A 124 -33.04 -2.26 -18.26
CA LEU A 124 -32.82 -1.52 -17.01
C LEU A 124 -32.51 -2.47 -15.85
N ASN A 125 -33.28 -3.55 -15.71
CA ASN A 125 -33.06 -4.57 -14.67
C ASN A 125 -31.67 -5.22 -14.79
N LYS A 126 -31.19 -5.44 -16.02
CA LYS A 126 -29.86 -6.01 -16.23
C LYS A 126 -28.76 -5.02 -15.83
N ILE A 127 -28.92 -3.73 -16.13
CA ILE A 127 -28.00 -2.67 -15.71
C ILE A 127 -27.93 -2.62 -14.18
N ILE A 128 -29.09 -2.54 -13.51
CA ILE A 128 -29.20 -2.51 -12.05
C ILE A 128 -28.52 -3.76 -11.46
N GLN A 129 -28.80 -4.95 -11.99
CA GLN A 129 -28.19 -6.19 -11.53
C GLN A 129 -26.66 -6.18 -11.66
N ILE A 130 -26.13 -5.75 -12.82
CA ILE A 130 -24.67 -5.70 -13.04
C ILE A 130 -24.03 -4.70 -12.07
N PHE A 131 -24.58 -3.50 -11.97
CA PHE A 131 -23.98 -2.40 -11.18
C PHE A 131 -24.08 -2.69 -9.68
N THR A 132 -25.21 -3.23 -9.21
CA THR A 132 -25.38 -3.63 -7.80
C THR A 132 -24.41 -4.76 -7.42
N ARG A 133 -24.16 -5.73 -8.30
CA ARG A 133 -23.14 -6.78 -8.08
C ARG A 133 -21.71 -6.23 -7.97
N LEU A 134 -21.44 -5.08 -8.59
CA LEU A 134 -20.16 -4.39 -8.45
C LEU A 134 -20.08 -3.53 -7.17
N GLY A 135 -21.19 -3.36 -6.45
CA GLY A 135 -21.26 -2.57 -5.21
C GLY A 135 -21.86 -1.17 -5.39
N VAL A 136 -22.48 -0.86 -6.53
CA VAL A 136 -23.22 0.41 -6.72
C VAL A 136 -24.50 0.37 -5.89
N PRO A 137 -24.76 1.36 -5.00
CA PRO A 137 -25.96 1.39 -4.18
C PRO A 137 -27.26 1.47 -4.99
N GLU A 138 -28.28 0.71 -4.58
CA GLU A 138 -29.58 0.70 -5.28
C GLU A 138 -30.25 2.08 -5.32
N SER A 139 -29.98 2.94 -4.33
CA SER A 139 -30.51 4.30 -4.23
C SER A 139 -30.08 5.21 -5.38
N MET A 140 -29.04 4.85 -6.13
CA MET A 140 -28.56 5.60 -7.29
C MET A 140 -29.44 5.37 -8.53
N PHE A 141 -30.20 4.29 -8.55
CA PHE A 141 -31.07 3.94 -9.68
C PHE A 141 -32.44 4.60 -9.51
N THR A 142 -32.96 5.18 -10.59
CA THR A 142 -34.29 5.78 -10.61
C THR A 142 -35.09 5.25 -11.79
N HIS A 143 -36.42 5.39 -11.72
CA HIS A 143 -37.34 4.95 -12.77
C HIS A 143 -37.34 5.92 -13.97
N THR A 144 -36.20 6.11 -14.61
CA THR A 144 -35.99 6.95 -15.80
C THR A 144 -35.44 6.13 -16.98
N THR A 145 -35.09 6.78 -18.09
CA THR A 145 -34.49 6.12 -19.24
C THR A 145 -33.17 5.45 -18.87
N LYS A 146 -32.91 4.29 -19.49
CA LYS A 146 -31.75 3.44 -19.18
C LYS A 146 -30.43 4.19 -19.21
N TRP A 147 -30.21 5.01 -20.24
CA TRP A 147 -28.95 5.73 -20.40
C TRP A 147 -28.79 6.86 -19.37
N VAL A 148 -29.86 7.52 -18.92
CA VAL A 148 -29.79 8.55 -17.87
C VAL A 148 -29.39 7.93 -16.52
N VAL A 149 -29.86 6.71 -16.25
CA VAL A 149 -29.43 5.96 -15.07
C VAL A 149 -27.95 5.62 -15.14
N VAL A 150 -27.49 5.08 -16.27
CA VAL A 150 -26.07 4.77 -16.49
C VAL A 150 -25.21 6.03 -16.39
N PHE A 151 -25.61 7.10 -17.07
CA PHE A 151 -24.89 8.37 -17.08
C PHE A 151 -24.72 8.91 -15.67
N TYR A 152 -25.79 8.92 -14.87
CA TYR A 152 -25.73 9.39 -13.48
C TYR A 152 -24.70 8.63 -12.64
N VAL A 153 -24.70 7.29 -12.75
CA VAL A 153 -23.75 6.44 -12.02
C VAL A 153 -22.32 6.69 -12.50
N LEU A 154 -22.09 6.70 -13.81
CA LEU A 154 -20.75 6.90 -14.36
C LEU A 154 -20.21 8.29 -14.01
N SER A 155 -21.04 9.34 -14.12
CA SER A 155 -20.69 10.71 -13.75
C SER A 155 -20.30 10.84 -12.28
N TYR A 156 -21.05 10.20 -11.37
CA TYR A 156 -20.74 10.22 -9.94
C TYR A 156 -19.33 9.67 -9.63
N TYR A 157 -18.99 8.52 -10.22
CA TYR A 157 -17.71 7.86 -9.95
C TYR A 157 -16.55 8.48 -10.73
N SER A 158 -16.75 8.92 -11.97
CA SER A 158 -15.71 9.54 -12.79
C SER A 158 -15.28 10.93 -12.31
N THR A 159 -16.13 11.62 -11.55
CA THR A 159 -15.82 12.94 -10.97
C THR A 159 -15.25 12.85 -9.55
N SER A 160 -15.07 11.63 -9.03
CA SER A 160 -14.47 11.45 -7.72
C SER A 160 -12.98 11.72 -7.71
N LYS A 161 -12.48 12.20 -6.56
CA LYS A 161 -11.05 12.31 -6.27
C LYS A 161 -10.52 11.09 -5.49
N LYS A 162 -11.41 10.21 -5.04
CA LYS A 162 -11.06 9.01 -4.25
C LYS A 162 -10.69 7.88 -5.22
N PRO A 163 -9.48 7.29 -5.12
CA PRO A 163 -9.06 6.19 -5.99
C PRO A 163 -10.03 5.00 -6.01
N GLU A 164 -10.68 4.70 -4.88
CA GLU A 164 -11.63 3.59 -4.76
C GLU A 164 -12.90 3.82 -5.58
N GLU A 165 -13.37 5.07 -5.64
CA GLU A 165 -14.53 5.46 -6.46
C GLU A 165 -14.17 5.51 -7.95
N ILE A 166 -12.96 5.96 -8.30
CA ILE A 166 -12.47 5.90 -9.68
C ILE A 166 -12.31 4.43 -10.12
N SER A 167 -11.78 3.57 -9.26
CA SER A 167 -11.72 2.12 -9.49
C SER A 167 -13.09 1.53 -9.74
N MET A 168 -14.14 1.97 -9.02
CA MET A 168 -15.51 1.55 -9.29
C MET A 168 -15.98 1.93 -10.70
N PHE A 169 -15.67 3.16 -11.16
CA PHE A 169 -15.94 3.57 -12.55
C PHE A 169 -15.25 2.63 -13.55
N LEU A 170 -13.98 2.29 -13.32
CA LEU A 170 -13.21 1.39 -14.17
C LEU A 170 -13.77 -0.04 -14.18
N LYS A 171 -14.13 -0.59 -13.01
CA LYS A 171 -14.78 -1.90 -12.87
C LYS A 171 -16.08 -1.98 -13.65
N ILE A 172 -16.88 -0.90 -13.63
CA ILE A 172 -18.11 -0.83 -14.41
C ILE A 172 -17.79 -0.92 -15.91
N LEU A 173 -16.83 -0.13 -16.40
CA LEU A 173 -16.44 -0.15 -17.81
C LEU A 173 -15.89 -1.50 -18.25
N GLU A 174 -14.97 -2.10 -17.49
CA GLU A 174 -14.43 -3.44 -17.75
C GLU A 174 -15.56 -4.47 -17.83
N LYS A 175 -16.48 -4.43 -16.86
CA LYS A 175 -17.56 -5.40 -16.82
C LYS A 175 -18.48 -5.31 -18.03
N VAL A 176 -18.79 -4.12 -18.52
CA VAL A 176 -19.67 -3.93 -19.69
C VAL A 176 -18.98 -4.14 -21.04
N LEU A 177 -17.64 -4.20 -21.04
CA LEU A 177 -16.82 -4.55 -22.20
C LEU A 177 -16.48 -6.05 -22.26
N HIS A 178 -16.57 -6.76 -21.14
CA HIS A 178 -16.21 -8.18 -21.05
C HIS A 178 -17.01 -9.07 -22.04
N PRO A 179 -16.37 -10.00 -22.79
CA PRO A 179 -17.03 -10.85 -23.80
C PRO A 179 -18.25 -11.64 -23.30
N LEU A 180 -18.20 -12.15 -22.06
CA LEU A 180 -19.35 -12.81 -21.41
C LEU A 180 -20.64 -11.97 -21.37
N VAL A 181 -20.54 -10.63 -21.38
CA VAL A 181 -21.72 -9.76 -21.45
C VAL A 181 -22.37 -9.79 -22.85
N PHE A 182 -21.62 -10.20 -23.85
CA PHE A 182 -22.05 -10.45 -25.23
C PHE A 182 -22.30 -11.94 -25.50
N VAL A 183 -22.59 -12.74 -24.45
CA VAL A 183 -22.80 -14.19 -24.59
C VAL A 183 -21.56 -14.90 -25.14
N GLY A 184 -20.37 -14.36 -24.86
CA GLY A 184 -19.09 -14.89 -25.34
C GLY A 184 -18.71 -14.45 -26.76
N ASP A 185 -19.44 -13.50 -27.36
CA ASP A 185 -19.11 -12.94 -28.66
C ASP A 185 -17.93 -11.95 -28.55
N GLU A 186 -16.72 -12.45 -28.77
CA GLU A 186 -15.46 -11.70 -28.70
C GLU A 186 -15.35 -10.62 -29.78
N GLU A 187 -15.90 -10.85 -30.98
CA GLU A 187 -15.86 -9.87 -32.08
C GLU A 187 -16.67 -8.62 -31.72
N LYS A 188 -17.89 -8.81 -31.21
CA LYS A 188 -18.71 -7.68 -30.74
C LYS A 188 -18.09 -6.97 -29.54
N ALA A 189 -17.50 -7.72 -28.61
CA ALA A 189 -16.81 -7.14 -27.47
C ALA A 189 -15.65 -6.24 -27.92
N SER A 190 -14.82 -6.75 -28.85
CA SER A 190 -13.72 -6.03 -29.46
C SER A 190 -14.18 -4.79 -30.26
N GLU A 191 -15.30 -4.88 -30.98
CA GLU A 191 -15.90 -3.74 -31.70
C GLU A 191 -16.30 -2.62 -30.72
N VAL A 192 -16.96 -2.97 -29.61
CA VAL A 192 -17.36 -1.98 -28.60
C VAL A 192 -16.14 -1.43 -27.85
N MET A 193 -15.15 -2.27 -27.55
CA MET A 193 -13.89 -1.83 -26.94
C MET A 193 -13.19 -0.80 -27.82
N THR A 194 -13.07 -1.06 -29.12
CA THR A 194 -12.51 -0.11 -30.10
C THR A 194 -13.28 1.21 -30.14
N LYS A 195 -14.62 1.18 -30.02
CA LYS A 195 -15.44 2.40 -29.90
C LYS A 195 -15.12 3.16 -28.62
N TYR A 196 -14.98 2.48 -27.49
CA TYR A 196 -14.69 3.10 -26.20
C TYR A 196 -13.28 3.69 -26.17
N GLU A 197 -12.29 3.00 -26.71
CA GLU A 197 -10.95 3.55 -26.92
C GLU A 197 -10.99 4.85 -27.71
N LYS A 198 -11.82 4.92 -28.76
CA LYS A 198 -11.99 6.15 -29.54
C LYS A 198 -12.62 7.28 -28.72
N TYR A 199 -13.62 6.99 -27.89
CA TYR A 199 -14.25 7.98 -27.02
C TYR A 199 -13.30 8.50 -25.94
N LEU A 200 -12.53 7.59 -25.34
CA LEU A 200 -11.62 7.85 -24.22
C LEU A 200 -10.23 8.32 -24.64
N LYS A 201 -9.90 8.32 -25.93
CA LYS A 201 -8.56 8.62 -26.48
C LYS A 201 -7.96 9.93 -25.97
N TYR A 202 -8.81 10.94 -25.78
CA TYR A 202 -8.41 12.28 -25.34
C TYR A 202 -8.66 12.53 -23.86
N ASP A 203 -9.24 11.54 -23.19
CA ASP A 203 -9.40 11.52 -21.76
C ASP A 203 -8.15 10.89 -21.14
N ASP A 204 -7.87 11.20 -19.89
CA ASP A 204 -6.75 10.61 -19.16
C ASP A 204 -7.07 9.14 -18.75
N VAL A 205 -7.67 8.35 -19.65
CA VAL A 205 -8.11 6.96 -19.49
C VAL A 205 -7.57 6.10 -20.63
N LYS A 206 -7.02 4.93 -20.32
CA LYS A 206 -6.43 4.00 -21.29
C LYS A 206 -7.01 2.61 -21.09
N ILE A 207 -7.36 1.95 -22.20
CA ILE A 207 -7.73 0.53 -22.25
C ILE A 207 -6.50 -0.23 -22.74
N VAL A 208 -6.10 -1.29 -22.02
CA VAL A 208 -4.95 -2.14 -22.36
C VAL A 208 -5.34 -3.60 -22.13
N GLY A 209 -5.58 -4.32 -23.22
CA GLY A 209 -6.19 -5.65 -23.15
C GLY A 209 -7.56 -5.57 -22.47
N ASP A 210 -7.80 -6.43 -21.49
CA ASP A 210 -9.05 -6.47 -20.73
C ASP A 210 -9.09 -5.49 -19.55
N SER A 211 -8.01 -4.75 -19.31
CA SER A 211 -7.88 -3.84 -18.17
C SER A 211 -8.01 -2.37 -18.58
N ILE A 212 -8.62 -1.56 -17.73
CA ILE A 212 -8.79 -0.11 -17.95
C ILE A 212 -8.12 0.64 -16.81
N PHE A 213 -7.37 1.67 -17.18
CA PHE A 213 -6.60 2.51 -16.26
C PHE A 213 -7.02 3.97 -16.42
N ALA A 214 -7.16 4.68 -15.32
CA ALA A 214 -7.39 6.12 -15.32
C ALA A 214 -6.29 6.85 -14.56
N LYS A 215 -5.93 8.04 -15.02
CA LYS A 215 -5.02 8.92 -14.27
C LYS A 215 -5.78 9.54 -13.11
N VAL A 216 -5.17 9.52 -11.93
CA VAL A 216 -5.73 10.15 -10.74
C VAL A 216 -5.49 11.66 -10.83
N PRO A 217 -6.53 12.50 -10.67
CA PRO A 217 -6.35 13.95 -10.61
C PRO A 217 -5.43 14.34 -9.44
N SER A 218 -4.19 14.74 -9.74
CA SER A 218 -3.24 15.21 -8.72
C SER A 218 -3.18 16.73 -8.72
N THR A 219 -3.28 17.33 -7.54
CA THR A 219 -3.02 18.77 -7.33
C THR A 219 -1.53 19.10 -7.44
N GLU A 220 -0.65 18.11 -7.26
CA GLU A 220 0.80 18.28 -7.28
C GLU A 220 1.38 17.85 -8.64
N LYS A 221 2.02 18.80 -9.33
CA LYS A 221 2.55 18.67 -10.71
C LYS A 221 3.66 17.63 -10.91
N LYS A 222 4.12 16.93 -9.88
CA LYS A 222 5.40 16.21 -9.95
C LYS A 222 5.31 14.72 -10.28
N GLU A 223 4.18 14.05 -10.09
CA GLU A 223 4.04 12.61 -10.40
C GLU A 223 2.66 12.30 -10.96
N GLN A 224 2.60 11.75 -12.18
CA GLN A 224 1.35 11.24 -12.75
C GLN A 224 1.07 9.86 -12.17
N LYS A 225 0.04 9.78 -11.32
CA LYS A 225 -0.45 8.53 -10.75
C LYS A 225 -1.62 8.01 -11.57
N TRP A 226 -1.68 6.70 -11.73
CA TRP A 226 -2.75 5.98 -12.41
C TRP A 226 -3.38 4.99 -11.45
N VAL A 227 -4.65 4.69 -11.66
CA VAL A 227 -5.43 3.73 -10.88
C VAL A 227 -6.01 2.69 -11.83
N GLY A 228 -5.85 1.42 -11.47
CA GLY A 228 -6.51 0.30 -12.15
C GLY A 228 -7.91 0.04 -11.58
N SER A 229 -8.66 -0.86 -12.23
CA SER A 229 -9.95 -1.29 -11.71
C SER A 229 -9.83 -2.02 -10.37
N ASP A 230 -8.69 -2.61 -10.03
CA ASP A 230 -8.38 -3.18 -8.72
C ASP A 230 -8.21 -2.13 -7.61
N GLY A 231 -8.12 -0.84 -7.95
CA GLY A 231 -7.87 0.25 -7.01
C GLY A 231 -6.39 0.47 -6.69
N ILE A 232 -5.49 -0.29 -7.32
CA ILE A 232 -4.05 -0.12 -7.13
C ILE A 232 -3.62 1.17 -7.83
N VAL A 233 -3.00 2.06 -7.05
CA VAL A 233 -2.43 3.32 -7.57
C VAL A 233 -0.95 3.10 -7.88
N PHE A 234 -0.55 3.40 -9.11
CA PHE A 234 0.83 3.22 -9.58
C PHE A 234 1.33 4.44 -10.34
N SER A 235 2.64 4.67 -10.30
CA SER A 235 3.29 5.68 -11.14
C SER A 235 3.55 5.06 -12.50
N LEU A 236 3.00 5.67 -13.54
CA LEU A 236 3.12 5.16 -14.89
C LEU A 236 4.27 5.92 -15.55
N GLU A 237 5.48 5.35 -15.49
CA GLU A 237 6.50 5.74 -16.46
C GLU A 237 5.99 5.32 -17.84
N ASP A 238 6.09 6.18 -18.85
CA ASP A 238 5.57 5.95 -20.21
C ASP A 238 6.03 4.62 -20.86
N ASN A 239 7.03 3.97 -20.26
CA ASN A 239 7.60 2.69 -20.66
C ASN A 239 6.98 1.46 -19.97
N LEU A 240 6.02 1.61 -19.04
CA LEU A 240 5.46 0.50 -18.25
C LEU A 240 4.18 -0.09 -18.86
N LEU A 241 3.32 0.70 -19.51
CA LEU A 241 2.14 0.19 -20.23
C LEU A 241 2.54 -0.55 -21.52
N SER A 242 3.55 -0.05 -22.22
CA SER A 242 4.19 -0.80 -23.30
C SER A 242 4.75 -2.10 -22.75
N LYS A 243 5.45 -2.09 -21.61
CA LYS A 243 5.98 -3.32 -20.99
C LYS A 243 4.91 -4.27 -20.45
N ILE A 244 3.79 -3.84 -19.89
CA ILE A 244 2.72 -4.75 -19.43
C ILE A 244 2.01 -5.37 -20.63
N ALA A 245 1.67 -4.57 -21.66
CA ALA A 245 1.08 -5.08 -22.90
C ALA A 245 2.06 -5.96 -23.72
N ILE A 246 3.36 -5.67 -23.66
CA ILE A 246 4.45 -6.43 -24.29
C ILE A 246 4.81 -7.68 -23.47
N CYS A 247 4.77 -7.65 -22.14
CA CYS A 247 5.08 -8.82 -21.30
C CYS A 247 3.99 -9.89 -21.38
N VAL A 248 2.75 -9.52 -21.67
CA VAL A 248 1.66 -10.49 -21.90
C VAL A 248 1.63 -10.99 -23.35
N ASN A 249 1.99 -10.17 -24.35
CA ASN A 249 1.86 -10.52 -25.78
C ASN A 249 3.17 -10.74 -26.58
N ARG A 250 4.36 -10.44 -26.05
CA ARG A 250 5.65 -10.63 -26.76
C ARG A 250 6.65 -11.55 -26.06
N GLU A 251 6.51 -11.81 -24.76
CA GLU A 251 7.41 -12.75 -24.07
C GLU A 251 6.95 -14.22 -24.21
N SER A 252 5.77 -14.49 -24.77
CA SER A 252 5.34 -15.83 -25.20
C SER A 252 6.14 -16.38 -26.40
N GLU A 253 7.04 -15.60 -27.02
CA GLU A 253 7.89 -16.05 -28.14
C GLU A 253 9.33 -16.42 -27.71
N MET A 254 9.70 -16.36 -26.42
CA MET A 254 11.10 -16.59 -25.99
C MET A 254 11.55 -18.05 -26.16
N VAL A 255 10.61 -19.00 -26.10
CA VAL A 255 10.84 -20.42 -26.36
C VAL A 255 9.71 -20.94 -27.21
N ASP A 256 10.01 -21.36 -28.43
CA ASP A 256 9.08 -22.10 -29.27
C ASP A 256 8.96 -23.52 -28.70
N ILE A 257 8.00 -23.70 -27.77
CA ILE A 257 7.83 -24.95 -27.03
C ILE A 257 7.54 -26.10 -27.98
N ASP A 258 6.84 -25.87 -29.10
CA ASP A 258 6.53 -26.89 -30.11
C ASP A 258 7.80 -27.46 -30.78
N LYS A 259 8.87 -26.66 -30.91
CA LYS A 259 10.14 -27.10 -31.50
C LYS A 259 11.04 -27.90 -30.56
N LEU A 260 10.72 -27.98 -29.26
CA LEU A 260 11.54 -28.74 -28.31
C LEU A 260 11.45 -30.24 -28.60
N THR A 261 12.59 -30.92 -28.57
CA THR A 261 12.63 -32.40 -28.47
C THR A 261 12.15 -32.83 -27.09
N ASP A 262 11.76 -34.10 -26.93
CA ASP A 262 11.29 -34.63 -25.63
C ASP A 262 12.33 -34.45 -24.51
N GLU A 263 13.61 -34.69 -24.81
CA GLU A 263 14.71 -34.48 -23.85
C GLU A 263 14.84 -33.00 -23.44
N GLN A 264 14.70 -32.08 -24.40
CA GLN A 264 14.75 -30.63 -24.13
C GLN A 264 13.53 -30.16 -23.34
N ALA A 265 12.34 -30.67 -23.66
CA ALA A 265 11.11 -30.34 -22.95
C ALA A 265 11.15 -30.82 -21.50
N ILE A 266 11.69 -32.02 -21.22
CA ILE A 266 11.92 -32.50 -19.85
C ILE A 266 12.88 -31.58 -19.09
N TYR A 267 14.01 -31.24 -19.71
CA TYR A 267 15.00 -30.35 -19.11
C TYR A 267 14.43 -28.95 -18.84
N PHE A 268 13.66 -28.40 -19.77
CA PHE A 268 13.04 -27.09 -19.64
C PHE A 268 11.93 -27.08 -18.58
N CYS A 269 11.02 -28.07 -18.60
CA CYS A 269 9.98 -28.26 -17.59
C CYS A 269 10.60 -28.34 -16.18
N ARG A 270 11.75 -29.02 -16.05
CA ARG A 270 12.46 -29.15 -14.78
C ARG A 270 12.92 -27.81 -14.25
N ILE A 271 13.47 -26.96 -15.10
CA ILE A 271 13.90 -25.62 -14.72
C ILE A 271 12.70 -24.77 -14.31
N VAL A 272 11.64 -24.76 -15.12
CA VAL A 272 10.42 -23.97 -14.85
C VAL A 272 9.78 -24.40 -13.53
N LEU A 273 9.57 -25.70 -13.33
CA LEU A 273 8.95 -26.23 -12.11
C LEU A 273 9.81 -25.96 -10.86
N SER A 274 11.14 -26.08 -10.97
CA SER A 274 12.05 -25.72 -9.89
C SER A 274 11.93 -24.24 -9.49
N GLN A 275 11.82 -23.35 -10.48
CA GLN A 275 11.68 -21.91 -10.21
C GLN A 275 10.32 -21.57 -9.62
N LEU A 276 9.24 -22.22 -10.09
CA LEU A 276 7.91 -22.07 -9.50
C LEU A 276 7.88 -22.49 -8.03
N VAL A 277 8.51 -23.61 -7.68
CA VAL A 277 8.59 -24.07 -6.28
C VAL A 277 9.36 -23.07 -5.41
N GLU A 278 10.47 -22.53 -5.90
CA GLU A 278 11.28 -21.54 -5.17
C GLU A 278 10.51 -20.22 -4.98
N LEU A 279 9.82 -19.77 -6.03
CA LEU A 279 8.99 -18.57 -6.03
C LEU A 279 7.82 -18.74 -5.05
N LEU A 280 7.04 -19.82 -5.15
CA LEU A 280 5.90 -20.06 -4.28
C LEU A 280 6.32 -20.25 -2.82
N SER A 281 7.47 -20.88 -2.55
CA SER A 281 8.05 -20.96 -1.19
C SER A 281 8.43 -19.60 -0.62
N THR A 282 8.62 -18.60 -1.48
CA THR A 282 8.94 -17.23 -1.09
C THR A 282 7.69 -16.40 -0.80
N VAL A 283 6.58 -16.70 -1.49
CA VAL A 283 5.29 -16.03 -1.27
C VAL A 283 4.55 -16.64 -0.10
N CYS A 284 4.59 -17.97 0.00
CA CYS A 284 3.75 -18.75 0.89
C CYS A 284 4.55 -19.36 2.05
N GLY A 285 4.00 -19.26 3.25
CA GLY A 285 4.47 -19.92 4.46
C GLY A 285 4.75 -18.98 5.63
N ASN A 286 4.40 -19.46 6.82
CA ASN A 286 4.51 -18.78 8.12
C ASN A 286 3.58 -17.57 8.29
N TYR A 287 2.45 -17.50 7.57
CA TYR A 287 1.43 -16.44 7.68
C TYR A 287 1.98 -15.04 7.34
N ILE A 288 3.04 -14.97 6.52
CA ILE A 288 3.67 -13.72 6.10
C ILE A 288 3.59 -13.58 4.61
N LEU A 289 2.65 -12.74 4.19
CA LEU A 289 2.37 -12.47 2.80
C LEU A 289 3.35 -11.44 2.24
N ILE A 290 3.98 -11.79 1.12
CA ILE A 290 4.76 -10.87 0.28
C ILE A 290 4.00 -10.60 -1.00
N CYS A 291 3.51 -9.38 -1.13
CA CYS A 291 2.88 -8.88 -2.36
C CYS A 291 3.93 -8.10 -3.16
N ASP A 292 4.44 -8.68 -4.24
CA ASP A 292 5.38 -8.03 -5.17
C ASP A 292 4.90 -8.27 -6.61
N TYR A 293 4.72 -7.17 -7.35
CA TYR A 293 4.19 -7.21 -8.71
C TYR A 293 5.16 -7.86 -9.70
N ASP A 294 6.47 -7.62 -9.54
CA ASP A 294 7.47 -8.24 -10.39
C ASP A 294 7.45 -9.76 -10.18
N LEU A 295 7.36 -10.19 -8.92
CA LEU A 295 7.27 -11.60 -8.54
C LEU A 295 6.01 -12.26 -9.14
N ASN A 296 4.85 -11.58 -9.09
CA ASN A 296 3.61 -12.06 -9.70
C ASN A 296 3.73 -12.18 -11.22
N THR A 297 4.38 -11.22 -11.87
CA THR A 297 4.64 -11.27 -13.31
C THR A 297 5.50 -12.50 -13.67
N GLN A 298 6.58 -12.76 -12.90
CA GLN A 298 7.41 -13.94 -13.14
C GLN A 298 6.66 -15.25 -12.88
N TYR A 299 5.78 -15.29 -11.87
CA TYR A 299 4.94 -16.44 -11.60
C TYR A 299 4.01 -16.78 -12.76
N ILE A 300 3.27 -15.79 -13.27
CA ILE A 300 2.34 -15.97 -14.39
C ILE A 300 3.08 -16.53 -15.60
N GLN A 301 4.24 -15.96 -15.94
CA GLN A 301 5.03 -16.40 -17.08
C GLN A 301 5.56 -17.82 -16.91
N LEU A 302 6.11 -18.17 -15.74
CA LEU A 302 6.54 -19.54 -15.46
C LEU A 302 5.37 -20.53 -15.51
N LYS A 303 4.19 -20.15 -14.99
CA LYS A 303 2.99 -20.99 -15.04
C LYS A 303 2.55 -21.23 -16.48
N MET A 304 2.52 -20.19 -17.31
CA MET A 304 2.20 -20.32 -18.74
C MET A 304 3.15 -21.31 -19.45
N TYR A 305 4.46 -21.18 -19.24
CA TYR A 305 5.42 -22.12 -19.80
C TYR A 305 5.20 -23.56 -19.30
N LEU A 306 4.89 -23.73 -18.01
CA LEU A 306 4.60 -25.04 -17.45
C LEU A 306 3.36 -25.66 -18.10
N ASP A 307 2.26 -24.91 -18.16
CA ASP A 307 0.98 -25.35 -18.72
C ASP A 307 1.15 -25.78 -20.19
N GLU A 308 1.85 -24.97 -20.99
CA GLU A 308 2.11 -25.26 -22.41
C GLU A 308 3.00 -26.50 -22.63
N ILE A 309 4.08 -26.66 -21.85
CA ILE A 309 4.95 -27.86 -21.96
C ILE A 309 4.18 -29.13 -21.56
N LEU A 310 3.30 -29.05 -20.57
CA LEU A 310 2.56 -30.20 -20.05
C LEU A 310 1.41 -30.67 -20.94
N GLU A 311 1.06 -29.94 -21.99
CA GLU A 311 0.15 -30.45 -23.04
C GLU A 311 0.78 -31.59 -23.87
N ARG A 312 2.10 -31.80 -23.76
CA ARG A 312 2.79 -32.91 -24.42
C ARG A 312 2.41 -34.24 -23.78
N GLN A 313 1.93 -35.17 -24.61
CA GLN A 313 1.40 -36.47 -24.17
C GLN A 313 2.34 -37.28 -23.26
N PHE A 314 3.66 -37.25 -23.49
CA PHE A 314 4.61 -38.01 -22.68
C PHE A 314 4.86 -37.41 -21.28
N LEU A 315 4.37 -36.19 -21.02
CA LEU A 315 4.41 -35.53 -19.70
C LEU A 315 3.08 -35.61 -18.94
N GLN A 316 2.10 -36.36 -19.45
CA GLN A 316 0.79 -36.50 -18.82
C GLN A 316 0.88 -37.01 -17.37
N GLU A 317 1.79 -37.93 -17.08
CA GLU A 317 2.04 -38.42 -15.71
C GLU A 317 2.47 -37.28 -14.77
N ILE A 318 3.25 -36.31 -15.27
CA ILE A 318 3.66 -35.14 -14.48
C ILE A 318 2.45 -34.24 -14.23
N LYS A 319 1.63 -34.00 -15.26
CA LYS A 319 0.41 -33.18 -15.18
C LYS A 319 -0.59 -33.74 -14.18
N GLU A 320 -0.78 -35.06 -14.13
CA GLU A 320 -1.66 -35.75 -13.18
C GLU A 320 -1.18 -35.67 -11.72
N ASN A 321 0.11 -35.41 -11.49
CA ASN A 321 0.68 -35.25 -10.15
C ASN A 321 0.81 -33.78 -9.71
N LEU A 322 0.47 -32.82 -10.57
CA LEU A 322 0.33 -31.43 -10.15
C LEU A 322 -0.89 -31.26 -9.24
N PRO A 323 -0.88 -30.23 -8.36
CA PRO A 323 -2.05 -29.88 -7.59
C PRO A 323 -3.25 -29.58 -8.51
N GLU A 324 -4.44 -30.06 -8.13
CA GLU A 324 -5.70 -29.91 -8.90
C GLU A 324 -6.03 -28.44 -9.21
N TRP A 325 -5.62 -27.54 -8.31
CA TRP A 325 -5.77 -26.11 -8.49
C TRP A 325 -4.45 -25.41 -8.20
N MET A 326 -3.95 -24.65 -9.18
CA MET A 326 -2.94 -23.61 -9.00
C MET A 326 -3.59 -22.26 -9.31
N PRO A 327 -3.33 -21.21 -8.52
CA PRO A 327 -3.91 -19.90 -8.77
C PRO A 327 -3.36 -19.31 -10.08
N ASP A 328 -4.17 -18.54 -10.80
CA ASP A 328 -3.69 -17.86 -12.01
C ASP A 328 -2.76 -16.68 -11.67
N THR A 329 -2.91 -16.12 -10.47
CA THR A 329 -2.04 -15.06 -9.96
C THR A 329 -1.74 -15.29 -8.48
N ILE A 330 -0.55 -14.91 -8.02
CA ILE A 330 -0.23 -14.97 -6.59
C ILE A 330 -0.83 -13.79 -5.80
N LEU A 331 -1.38 -12.77 -6.48
CA LEU A 331 -1.99 -11.60 -5.82
C LEU A 331 -3.49 -11.77 -5.54
N GLY A 332 -4.21 -12.53 -6.37
CA GLY A 332 -5.67 -12.63 -6.29
C GLY A 332 -6.23 -13.49 -5.15
N SER A 333 -5.39 -14.24 -4.44
CA SER A 333 -5.83 -15.24 -3.45
C SER A 333 -4.85 -15.38 -2.27
N LEU A 334 -4.24 -14.27 -1.84
CA LEU A 334 -3.18 -14.28 -0.81
C LEU A 334 -3.60 -14.92 0.52
N ASP A 335 -4.82 -14.70 0.99
CA ASP A 335 -5.32 -15.26 2.25
C ASP A 335 -5.45 -16.80 2.18
N ASP A 336 -5.83 -17.32 1.02
CA ASP A 336 -6.00 -18.76 0.78
C ASP A 336 -4.68 -19.45 0.39
N MET A 337 -3.69 -18.68 -0.10
CA MET A 337 -2.42 -19.20 -0.60
C MET A 337 -1.59 -19.90 0.47
N ASP A 338 -1.57 -19.38 1.71
CA ASP A 338 -0.81 -20.00 2.80
C ASP A 338 -1.44 -21.33 3.25
N MET A 339 -2.77 -21.37 3.37
CA MET A 339 -3.51 -22.60 3.66
C MET A 339 -3.34 -23.61 2.52
N TRP A 340 -3.44 -23.14 1.28
CA TRP A 340 -3.22 -23.95 0.08
C TRP A 340 -1.82 -24.55 0.04
N TRP A 341 -0.78 -23.73 0.23
CA TRP A 341 0.60 -24.16 0.17
C TRP A 341 0.98 -25.12 1.30
N GLY A 342 0.54 -24.83 2.53
CA GLY A 342 0.92 -25.55 3.74
C GLY A 342 0.00 -26.72 4.08
N GLU A 343 -1.31 -26.48 4.16
CA GLU A 343 -2.29 -27.41 4.74
C GLU A 343 -2.89 -28.36 3.70
N PHE A 344 -3.09 -27.90 2.46
CA PHE A 344 -3.68 -28.74 1.40
C PHE A 344 -2.67 -29.58 0.62
N GLY A 345 -1.42 -29.70 1.11
CA GLY A 345 -0.43 -30.64 0.57
C GLY A 345 0.11 -30.27 -0.83
N VAL A 346 -0.24 -29.11 -1.35
CA VAL A 346 0.15 -28.62 -2.68
C VAL A 346 1.65 -28.60 -2.88
N LYS A 347 2.39 -28.13 -1.87
CA LYS A 347 3.85 -28.17 -1.88
C LYS A 347 4.37 -29.59 -2.10
N ASN A 348 3.75 -30.59 -1.48
CA ASN A 348 4.14 -31.98 -1.66
C ASN A 348 3.78 -32.50 -3.06
N SER A 349 2.65 -32.10 -3.64
CA SER A 349 2.29 -32.44 -5.02
C SER A 349 3.29 -31.88 -6.02
N LEU A 350 3.66 -30.60 -5.91
CA LEU A 350 4.68 -29.98 -6.76
C LEU A 350 6.05 -30.64 -6.62
N LEU A 351 6.46 -30.97 -5.39
CA LEU A 351 7.71 -31.70 -5.14
C LEU A 351 7.67 -33.14 -5.70
N THR A 352 6.50 -33.78 -5.67
CA THR A 352 6.29 -35.12 -6.25
C THR A 352 6.39 -35.07 -7.77
N ALA A 353 5.70 -34.12 -8.41
CA ALA A 353 5.82 -33.87 -9.84
C ALA A 353 7.27 -33.57 -10.25
N TYR A 354 7.98 -32.76 -9.46
CA TYR A 354 9.41 -32.50 -9.68
C TYR A 354 10.27 -33.76 -9.55
N GLY A 355 10.00 -34.62 -8.56
CA GLY A 355 10.69 -35.89 -8.39
C GLY A 355 10.48 -36.88 -9.55
N LEU A 356 9.26 -36.93 -10.11
CA LEU A 356 8.96 -37.72 -11.31
C LEU A 356 9.73 -37.17 -12.52
N LEU A 357 9.79 -35.85 -12.65
CA LEU A 357 10.51 -35.19 -13.73
C LEU A 357 12.03 -35.40 -13.65
N GLU A 358 12.60 -35.36 -12.44
CA GLU A 358 13.99 -35.77 -12.18
C GLU A 358 14.23 -37.23 -12.59
N LYS A 359 13.31 -38.14 -12.28
CA LYS A 359 13.40 -39.55 -12.69
C LYS A 359 13.38 -39.70 -14.22
N LEU A 360 12.54 -38.94 -14.92
CA LEU A 360 12.55 -38.91 -16.38
C LEU A 360 13.88 -38.37 -16.91
N TRP A 361 14.34 -37.22 -16.43
CA TRP A 361 15.61 -36.63 -16.84
C TRP A 361 16.80 -37.58 -16.62
N MET A 362 16.81 -38.33 -15.51
CA MET A 362 17.80 -39.38 -15.25
C MET A 362 17.75 -40.51 -16.29
N LYS A 363 16.56 -40.95 -16.71
CA LYS A 363 16.41 -41.98 -17.76
C LYS A 363 16.96 -41.51 -19.11
N PHE A 364 16.87 -40.21 -19.40
CA PHE A 364 17.43 -39.60 -20.61
C PHE A 364 18.91 -39.21 -20.47
N GLY A 365 19.61 -39.74 -19.47
CA GLY A 365 21.06 -39.56 -19.33
C GLY A 365 21.49 -38.21 -18.77
N ARG A 366 20.57 -37.46 -18.15
CA ARG A 366 20.84 -36.13 -17.54
C ARG A 366 21.47 -35.13 -18.49
N LYS A 367 21.05 -35.16 -19.76
CA LYS A 367 21.54 -34.19 -20.74
C LYS A 367 21.10 -32.78 -20.35
N GLU A 368 22.05 -31.87 -20.37
CA GLU A 368 21.81 -30.45 -20.21
C GLU A 368 21.80 -29.80 -21.59
N PHE A 369 20.90 -28.84 -21.77
CA PHE A 369 20.76 -28.11 -23.03
C PHE A 369 21.07 -26.63 -22.80
N SER A 370 21.70 -26.00 -23.79
CA SER A 370 21.83 -24.56 -23.81
C SER A 370 20.45 -23.92 -23.92
N LEU A 371 20.13 -23.04 -22.98
CA LEU A 371 18.91 -22.26 -23.01
C LEU A 371 19.07 -21.05 -23.93
N ASP A 372 17.96 -20.58 -24.47
CA ASP A 372 17.93 -19.29 -25.17
C ASP A 372 18.47 -18.18 -24.25
N PRO A 373 19.35 -17.28 -24.74
CA PRO A 373 19.91 -16.21 -23.91
C PRO A 373 18.86 -15.32 -23.23
N GLN A 374 17.72 -15.07 -23.88
CA GLN A 374 16.65 -14.29 -23.29
C GLN A 374 15.98 -15.06 -22.14
N LEU A 375 15.78 -16.37 -22.31
CA LEU A 375 15.27 -17.23 -21.24
C LEU A 375 16.23 -17.23 -20.03
N VAL A 376 17.54 -17.27 -20.26
CA VAL A 376 18.53 -17.17 -19.17
C VAL A 376 18.37 -15.85 -18.41
N ILE A 377 18.24 -14.73 -19.13
CA ILE A 377 18.01 -13.40 -18.52
C ILE A 377 16.71 -13.38 -17.70
N PHE A 378 15.63 -13.97 -18.22
CA PHE A 378 14.36 -14.09 -17.51
C PHE A 378 14.49 -14.92 -16.22
N LEU A 379 15.15 -16.07 -16.29
CA LEU A 379 15.35 -16.94 -15.12
C LEU A 379 16.26 -16.28 -14.07
N ASP A 380 17.30 -15.56 -14.49
CA ASP A 380 18.17 -14.81 -13.58
C ASP A 380 17.40 -13.66 -12.91
N LYS A 381 16.60 -12.91 -13.67
CA LYS A 381 15.71 -11.88 -13.13
C LYS A 381 14.71 -12.47 -12.13
N THR A 382 14.12 -13.62 -12.45
CA THR A 382 13.23 -14.35 -11.54
C THR A 382 13.93 -14.68 -10.23
N ARG A 383 15.13 -15.28 -10.28
CA ARG A 383 15.90 -15.61 -9.07
C ARG A 383 16.23 -14.38 -8.23
N ASP A 384 16.60 -13.27 -8.86
CA ASP A 384 16.93 -12.04 -8.16
C ASP A 384 15.71 -11.44 -7.43
N ILE A 385 14.54 -11.43 -8.09
CA ILE A 385 13.28 -10.98 -7.48
C ILE A 385 12.88 -11.92 -6.34
N THR A 386 12.95 -13.23 -6.55
CA THR A 386 12.65 -14.25 -5.53
C THR A 386 13.56 -14.10 -4.31
N ARG A 387 14.87 -13.93 -4.49
CA ARG A 387 15.82 -13.70 -3.38
C ARG A 387 15.54 -12.41 -2.63
N ARG A 388 15.20 -11.33 -3.34
CA ARG A 388 14.82 -10.05 -2.73
C ARG A 388 13.58 -10.22 -1.85
N CYS A 389 12.56 -10.92 -2.36
CA CYS A 389 11.30 -11.16 -1.66
C CYS A 389 11.49 -12.09 -0.46
N ASP A 390 12.30 -13.15 -0.58
CA ASP A 390 12.57 -14.07 0.54
C ASP A 390 13.33 -13.38 1.67
N LYS A 391 14.26 -12.49 1.33
CA LYS A 391 14.93 -11.65 2.33
C LYS A 391 13.94 -10.76 3.08
N LEU A 392 13.04 -10.08 2.36
CA LEU A 392 12.00 -9.26 2.97
C LEU A 392 11.06 -10.08 3.86
N ARG A 393 10.69 -11.29 3.42
CA ARG A 393 9.87 -12.20 4.21
C ARG A 393 10.55 -12.59 5.51
N LYS A 394 11.82 -12.99 5.46
CA LYS A 394 12.61 -13.33 6.65
C LYS A 394 12.74 -12.16 7.62
N GLU A 395 12.91 -10.94 7.11
CA GLU A 395 12.94 -9.73 7.93
C GLU A 395 11.59 -9.47 8.62
N ARG A 396 10.48 -9.64 7.91
CA ARG A 396 9.12 -9.53 8.47
C ARG A 396 8.83 -10.62 9.50
N LEU A 397 9.27 -11.85 9.25
CA LEU A 397 9.11 -12.98 10.17
C LEU A 397 9.82 -12.74 11.49
N HIS A 398 11.08 -12.34 11.41
CA HIS A 398 11.86 -12.00 12.58
C HIS A 398 11.25 -10.85 13.39
N GLN A 399 10.61 -9.89 12.73
CA GLN A 399 9.91 -8.81 13.40
C GLN A 399 8.63 -9.30 14.09
N PHE A 400 7.84 -10.11 13.40
CA PHE A 400 6.63 -10.71 13.94
C PHE A 400 6.91 -11.59 15.18
N GLU A 401 7.94 -12.43 15.14
CA GLU A 401 8.35 -13.26 16.27
C GLU A 401 8.73 -12.42 17.50
N LYS A 402 9.46 -11.32 17.29
CA LYS A 402 9.79 -10.38 18.38
C LYS A 402 8.56 -9.71 18.98
N ASP A 403 7.62 -9.31 18.14
CA ASP A 403 6.40 -8.63 18.59
C ASP A 403 5.52 -9.62 19.38
N ALA A 404 5.43 -10.88 18.93
CA ALA A 404 4.73 -11.96 19.63
C ALA A 404 5.36 -12.30 20.99
N ASP A 405 6.69 -12.35 21.07
CA ASP A 405 7.41 -12.55 22.33
C ASP A 405 7.17 -11.39 23.31
N ALA A 406 7.23 -10.15 22.83
CA ALA A 406 6.95 -8.96 23.63
C ALA A 406 5.51 -8.95 24.18
N ASP A 407 4.53 -9.33 23.36
CA ASP A 407 3.14 -9.43 23.79
C ASP A 407 2.92 -10.58 24.79
N ARG A 408 3.61 -11.71 24.61
CA ARG A 408 3.61 -12.81 25.58
C ARG A 408 4.21 -12.39 26.92
N GLU A 409 5.29 -11.61 26.92
CA GLU A 409 5.88 -11.05 28.14
C GLU A 409 4.92 -10.09 28.85
N ARG A 410 4.25 -9.20 28.11
CA ARG A 410 3.21 -8.31 28.65
C ARG A 410 2.07 -9.11 29.27
N PHE A 411 1.56 -10.12 28.56
CA PHE A 411 0.50 -10.98 29.08
C PHE A 411 0.91 -11.73 30.36
N ASN A 412 2.15 -12.21 30.43
CA ASN A 412 2.71 -12.84 31.63
C ASN A 412 2.86 -11.85 32.80
N GLN A 413 3.11 -10.57 32.54
CA GLN A 413 3.12 -9.52 33.58
C GLN A 413 1.72 -9.25 34.13
N PHE A 414 0.68 -9.31 33.29
CA PHE A 414 -0.72 -9.16 33.73
C PHE A 414 -1.26 -10.37 34.49
N THR A 415 -0.80 -11.58 34.15
CA THR A 415 -1.30 -12.83 34.74
C THR A 415 -0.52 -13.32 35.95
N LYS A 416 0.66 -12.76 36.24
CA LYS A 416 1.30 -12.98 37.55
C LYS A 416 0.42 -12.32 38.62
N PRO A 417 -0.25 -13.09 39.51
CA PRO A 417 -1.02 -12.49 40.57
C PRO A 417 -0.07 -11.61 41.39
N LYS A 418 -0.42 -10.33 41.56
CA LYS A 418 0.23 -9.50 42.57
C LYS A 418 -0.01 -10.21 43.90
N GLN A 419 0.99 -10.96 44.37
CA GLN A 419 1.09 -11.28 45.78
C GLN A 419 1.30 -9.94 46.48
N GLU A 420 0.20 -9.26 46.79
CA GLU A 420 0.20 -8.34 47.92
C GLU A 420 0.55 -9.19 49.12
N VAL A 421 1.84 -9.21 49.45
CA VAL A 421 2.28 -9.58 50.79
C VAL A 421 1.67 -8.53 51.70
N VAL A 422 0.44 -8.77 52.15
CA VAL A 422 -0.14 -8.08 53.29
C VAL A 422 0.77 -8.46 54.44
N LYS A 423 1.78 -7.64 54.72
CA LYS A 423 2.44 -7.65 56.01
C LYS A 423 1.37 -7.26 57.02
N HIS A 424 0.73 -8.25 57.62
CA HIS A 424 0.10 -8.04 58.91
C HIS A 424 1.21 -7.66 59.88
N GLU A 425 1.47 -6.37 60.02
CA GLU A 425 2.12 -5.83 61.21
C GLU A 425 1.14 -6.04 62.36
N HIS A 426 1.17 -7.24 62.93
CA HIS A 426 0.62 -7.43 64.25
C HIS A 426 1.51 -6.64 65.21
N ALA A 427 1.01 -5.49 65.65
CA ALA A 427 1.51 -4.80 66.82
C ALA A 427 1.28 -5.69 68.05
N HIS A 428 2.18 -6.64 68.27
CA HIS A 428 2.22 -7.41 69.50
C HIS A 428 2.85 -6.56 70.60
N THR A 429 2.01 -5.83 71.34
CA THR A 429 2.33 -5.32 72.68
C THR A 429 2.26 -6.46 73.69
N HIS A 430 3.17 -7.43 73.58
CA HIS A 430 3.42 -8.37 74.68
C HIS A 430 4.93 -8.56 74.85
N GLU A 431 5.44 -8.00 75.94
CA GLU A 431 6.75 -8.35 76.49
C GLU A 431 6.76 -9.84 76.84
N PHE A 432 7.47 -10.63 76.04
CA PHE A 432 7.94 -11.95 76.46
C PHE A 432 9.44 -11.86 76.75
N LYS A 433 9.77 -11.90 78.04
CA LYS A 433 11.13 -12.12 78.53
C LYS A 433 11.47 -13.61 78.44
N ASN A 434 12.67 -13.86 77.94
CA ASN A 434 13.51 -15.07 78.02
C ASN A 434 13.08 -16.28 77.18
N SER A 435 13.97 -16.71 76.28
CA SER A 435 15.04 -17.67 76.62
C SER A 435 15.72 -18.23 75.37
N ALA A 436 17.02 -17.92 75.24
CA ALA A 436 18.11 -18.71 74.65
C ALA A 436 18.04 -19.31 73.22
N GLN A 437 19.19 -19.16 72.53
CA GLN A 437 19.77 -20.06 71.50
C GLN A 437 19.08 -20.03 70.11
N GLU A 438 19.69 -19.68 68.98
CA GLU A 438 21.07 -19.89 68.51
C GLU A 438 21.46 -18.91 67.38
N LYS A 439 22.71 -18.42 67.47
CA LYS A 439 23.69 -17.94 66.47
C LYS A 439 23.22 -17.25 65.16
N PRO A 440 23.68 -16.00 64.90
CA PRO A 440 23.66 -15.43 63.57
C PRO A 440 24.74 -16.07 62.68
N ILE A 441 24.35 -16.56 61.51
CA ILE A 441 25.28 -16.90 60.43
C ILE A 441 25.60 -15.61 59.69
N ASP A 442 26.85 -15.21 59.82
CA ASP A 442 27.50 -14.09 59.15
C ASP A 442 27.86 -14.53 57.72
N LEU A 443 27.06 -14.15 56.72
CA LEU A 443 27.43 -14.26 55.31
C LEU A 443 27.93 -12.92 54.80
N ASN A 444 29.19 -12.70 55.13
CA ASN A 444 30.07 -11.70 54.57
C ASN A 444 30.30 -12.02 53.08
N LEU A 445 29.62 -11.32 52.17
CA LEU A 445 30.01 -11.20 50.76
C LEU A 445 30.41 -9.74 50.51
N ASN A 446 31.67 -9.47 50.85
CA ASN A 446 32.40 -8.31 50.35
C ASN A 446 32.61 -8.47 48.84
N GLU A 447 31.69 -7.93 48.03
CA GLU A 447 32.07 -7.44 46.71
C GLU A 447 32.34 -5.94 46.80
N VAL A 448 33.62 -5.63 46.72
CA VAL A 448 34.20 -4.29 46.62
C VAL A 448 33.63 -3.61 45.37
N LYS A 449 32.54 -2.84 45.53
CA LYS A 449 32.15 -1.84 44.54
C LYS A 449 33.20 -0.74 44.55
N LYS A 450 34.13 -0.79 43.59
CA LYS A 450 34.82 0.40 43.11
C LYS A 450 33.75 1.34 42.56
N SER A 451 33.36 2.35 43.32
CA SER A 451 32.65 3.52 42.80
C SER A 451 33.61 4.26 41.88
N SER A 452 33.58 3.91 40.60
CA SER A 452 34.02 4.83 39.55
C SER A 452 33.21 6.11 39.70
N PRO A 453 33.81 7.30 39.67
CA PRO A 453 33.04 8.53 39.65
C PRO A 453 32.13 8.46 38.41
N GLU A 454 30.82 8.56 38.60
CA GLU A 454 29.87 8.79 37.51
C GLU A 454 30.29 10.09 36.82
N GLN A 455 31.04 9.95 35.73
CA GLN A 455 31.28 11.05 34.82
C GLN A 455 29.92 11.37 34.22
N ALA A 456 29.37 12.53 34.60
CA ALA A 456 28.13 13.04 34.04
C ALA A 456 28.25 13.02 32.51
N LYS A 457 27.45 12.18 31.85
CA LYS A 457 27.47 12.06 30.39
C LYS A 457 27.04 13.38 29.80
N THR A 458 27.74 13.81 28.76
CA THR A 458 27.42 15.08 28.11
C THR A 458 26.24 14.84 27.15
N GLU A 459 25.14 15.55 27.34
CA GLU A 459 23.92 15.39 26.51
C GLU A 459 24.06 16.14 25.17
N LEU A 460 24.00 15.40 24.07
CA LEU A 460 24.07 15.90 22.69
C LEU A 460 22.67 15.89 22.06
N VAL A 461 22.30 17.00 21.42
CA VAL A 461 21.03 17.16 20.68
C VAL A 461 21.31 17.28 19.19
N VAL A 462 20.59 16.49 18.40
CA VAL A 462 20.66 16.52 16.94
C VAL A 462 19.37 17.13 16.38
N ASP A 463 19.48 18.32 15.80
CA ASP A 463 18.36 19.12 15.29
C ASP A 463 18.51 19.36 13.78
N LYS A 464 17.45 19.13 13.01
CA LYS A 464 17.46 19.23 11.54
C LYS A 464 17.76 20.64 11.02
N GLN A 465 17.36 21.67 11.74
CA GLN A 465 17.56 23.07 11.34
C GLN A 465 18.82 23.67 11.96
N LYS A 466 19.20 23.23 13.17
CA LYS A 466 20.28 23.85 13.96
C LYS A 466 21.59 23.06 13.99
N GLY A 467 21.60 21.82 13.52
CA GLY A 467 22.78 20.95 13.55
C GLY A 467 22.93 20.22 14.89
N ILE A 468 24.17 19.82 15.22
CA ILE A 468 24.49 19.10 16.46
C ILE A 468 25.01 20.10 17.50
N TYR A 469 24.50 20.03 18.73
CA TYR A 469 24.93 20.88 19.84
C TYR A 469 24.77 20.19 21.19
N LEU A 470 25.44 20.72 22.22
CA LEU A 470 25.30 20.23 23.59
C LEU A 470 24.03 20.83 24.22
N LYS A 471 23.19 19.99 24.81
CA LYS A 471 21.91 20.42 25.40
C LYS A 471 22.10 21.50 26.47
N ASN A 472 23.18 21.40 27.24
CA ASN A 472 23.48 22.29 28.36
C ASN A 472 24.26 23.55 27.92
N ASP A 473 24.74 23.59 26.68
CA ASP A 473 25.39 24.77 26.10
C ASP A 473 25.07 24.87 24.59
N PRO A 474 23.86 25.31 24.22
CA PRO A 474 23.42 25.43 22.83
C PRO A 474 24.24 26.46 22.02
N SER A 475 25.04 27.30 22.71
CA SER A 475 25.91 28.30 22.08
C SER A 475 27.17 27.67 21.47
N LYS A 476 27.62 26.52 22.01
CA LYS A 476 28.54 25.59 21.34
C LYS A 476 27.79 24.80 20.27
N LEU A 477 27.27 25.55 19.31
CA LEU A 477 26.72 25.01 18.09
C LEU A 477 27.91 24.57 17.24
N TYR A 478 27.98 23.30 16.88
CA TYR A 478 28.90 22.84 15.84
C TYR A 478 28.33 23.31 14.48
N GLN A 479 28.36 24.63 14.27
CA GLN A 479 27.95 25.26 13.02
C GLN A 479 28.95 24.89 11.95
N ALA A 480 28.49 24.13 10.96
CA ALA A 480 29.13 24.08 9.66
C ALA A 480 28.98 25.45 8.96
N LYS A 481 29.75 26.46 9.42
CA LYS A 481 29.91 27.71 8.69
C LYS A 481 30.68 27.39 7.39
N ASN A 482 29.95 27.45 6.29
CA ASN A 482 30.48 27.63 4.94
C ASN A 482 31.37 26.55 4.32
N ARG A 483 31.17 25.25 4.58
CA ARG A 483 31.60 24.21 3.64
C ARG A 483 30.63 23.04 3.58
N ARG A 484 29.47 23.30 2.97
CA ARG A 484 28.56 22.23 2.51
C ARG A 484 29.29 21.28 1.56
N LEU A 485 30.23 21.78 0.75
CA LEU A 485 31.02 20.98 -0.19
C LEU A 485 32.02 20.03 0.49
N ASP A 486 32.63 20.39 1.62
CA ASP A 486 33.70 19.54 2.21
C ASP A 486 33.13 18.42 3.08
N ILE A 487 31.98 18.62 3.74
CA ILE A 487 31.23 17.52 4.37
C ILE A 487 30.65 16.58 3.29
N ILE A 488 30.22 17.14 2.15
CA ILE A 488 29.77 16.36 0.98
C ILE A 488 30.92 15.54 0.38
N ASN A 489 32.15 16.07 0.36
CA ASN A 489 33.32 15.34 -0.15
C ASN A 489 33.84 14.31 0.86
N LEU A 490 33.74 14.57 2.17
CA LEU A 490 34.12 13.58 3.18
C LEU A 490 33.19 12.37 3.25
N LEU A 491 31.90 12.61 3.03
CA LEU A 491 30.87 11.55 3.05
C LEU A 491 30.82 10.75 1.75
N LYS A 492 31.56 11.16 0.71
CA LYS A 492 31.71 10.43 -0.55
C LYS A 492 32.78 9.33 -0.49
N ASP A 493 33.67 9.34 0.51
CA ASP A 493 34.93 8.57 0.45
C ASP A 493 35.04 7.39 1.43
N ALA A 494 33.97 6.97 2.08
CA ALA A 494 33.99 5.79 2.95
C ALA A 494 32.87 4.79 2.60
N THR A 495 33.26 3.64 2.04
CA THR A 495 32.39 2.49 1.86
C THR A 495 31.93 1.93 3.20
N SER A 496 30.75 2.33 3.65
CA SER A 496 29.83 1.46 4.36
C SER A 496 28.42 2.04 4.33
N ILE A 497 27.43 1.15 4.32
CA ILE A 497 25.98 1.34 4.43
C ILE A 497 25.55 2.43 5.45
N THR A 498 26.43 2.77 6.39
CA THR A 498 26.27 3.82 7.41
C THR A 498 26.15 5.23 6.83
N ALA A 499 26.90 5.60 5.78
CA ALA A 499 26.85 6.95 5.20
C ALA A 499 25.56 7.19 4.39
N VAL A 500 25.04 6.14 3.73
CA VAL A 500 23.75 6.19 3.02
C VAL A 500 22.58 6.32 4.01
N ARG A 501 22.68 5.68 5.18
CA ARG A 501 21.71 5.87 6.28
C ARG A 501 21.78 7.28 6.87
N LEU A 502 22.98 7.80 7.11
CA LEU A 502 23.13 9.17 7.63
C LEU A 502 22.66 10.23 6.60
N ALA A 503 23.06 10.12 5.34
CA ALA A 503 22.67 11.05 4.27
C ALA A 503 21.15 11.07 4.02
N ARG A 504 20.47 9.92 4.17
CA ARG A 504 18.99 9.84 4.14
C ARG A 504 18.37 10.45 5.40
N GLN A 505 18.97 10.26 6.57
CA GLN A 505 18.47 10.81 7.84
C GLN A 505 18.58 12.35 7.92
N VAL A 506 19.52 12.98 7.21
CA VAL A 506 19.58 14.45 7.05
C VAL A 506 18.93 14.99 5.76
N GLY A 507 18.19 14.15 5.03
CA GLY A 507 17.28 14.60 3.96
C GLY A 507 17.88 14.79 2.57
N TYR A 508 18.98 14.10 2.22
CA TYR A 508 19.54 14.14 0.87
C TYR A 508 18.81 13.20 -0.11
N LYS A 509 18.52 13.66 -1.33
CA LYS A 509 17.91 12.90 -2.44
C LYS A 509 18.68 13.15 -3.75
N GLY A 510 19.64 12.30 -4.11
CA GLY A 510 20.36 12.36 -5.39
C GLY A 510 21.18 11.09 -5.67
N THR A 511 21.30 10.70 -6.95
CA THR A 511 22.01 9.51 -7.46
C THR A 511 23.48 9.83 -7.83
N VAL A 512 24.36 8.82 -7.79
CA VAL A 512 25.84 8.93 -7.84
C VAL A 512 26.41 8.54 -9.21
N ASP A 513 27.49 9.23 -9.63
CA ASP A 513 28.28 9.01 -10.86
C ASP A 513 29.57 8.18 -10.60
N ASN A 514 30.06 7.46 -11.62
CA ASN A 514 30.80 6.19 -11.47
C ASN A 514 32.34 6.27 -11.38
N ASP A 515 32.96 7.42 -11.69
CA ASP A 515 34.43 7.50 -11.88
C ASP A 515 35.23 7.81 -10.60
N LEU A 516 34.63 8.45 -9.59
CA LEU A 516 35.34 8.78 -8.34
C LEU A 516 35.53 7.55 -7.44
N SER A 517 34.56 6.62 -7.47
CA SER A 517 34.56 5.38 -6.68
C SER A 517 35.75 4.47 -6.99
N LYS A 518 36.26 4.48 -8.23
CA LYS A 518 37.41 3.67 -8.66
C LYS A 518 38.74 4.19 -8.10
N SER A 519 38.89 5.51 -7.97
CA SER A 519 40.09 6.18 -7.46
C SER A 519 40.31 5.93 -5.97
N ILE A 520 39.21 5.88 -5.20
CA ILE A 520 39.23 5.70 -3.74
C ILE A 520 39.53 4.23 -3.37
N TYR A 521 39.01 3.29 -4.16
CA TYR A 521 39.31 1.86 -3.96
C TYR A 521 40.81 1.57 -4.12
N ALA A 522 41.49 2.28 -5.02
CA ALA A 522 42.94 2.19 -5.20
C ALA A 522 43.74 2.77 -4.01
N ALA A 523 43.22 3.82 -3.34
CA ALA A 523 43.87 4.45 -2.18
C ALA A 523 43.67 3.66 -0.85
N ILE A 524 42.53 2.97 -0.69
CA ILE A 524 42.28 2.11 0.48
C ILE A 524 43.17 0.86 0.44
N GLN A 525 43.42 0.32 -0.76
CA GLN A 525 44.33 -0.83 -0.96
C GLN A 525 45.79 -0.49 -0.63
N SER A 526 46.20 0.78 -0.72
CA SER A 526 47.60 1.20 -0.52
C SER A 526 47.98 1.45 0.94
N ASN A 527 47.03 1.51 1.88
CA ASN A 527 47.31 1.92 3.27
C ASN A 527 47.07 0.79 4.31
N LYS A 528 48.01 -0.16 4.39
CA LYS A 528 47.96 -1.35 5.27
C LYS A 528 48.45 -1.16 6.72
N LYS A 529 48.37 0.03 7.33
CA LYS A 529 48.82 0.23 8.73
C LYS A 529 47.90 1.10 9.60
N GLY A 530 47.01 0.43 10.36
CA GLY A 530 46.61 0.79 11.74
C GLY A 530 45.53 1.88 11.98
N ASN A 531 44.69 1.65 13.00
CA ASN A 531 43.53 2.48 13.43
C ASN A 531 43.83 3.96 13.77
N ILE A 532 45.09 4.33 14.00
CA ILE A 532 45.49 5.67 14.46
C ILE A 532 45.33 6.72 13.36
N GLY A 533 45.50 6.33 12.08
CA GLY A 533 45.38 7.28 10.97
C GLY A 533 43.97 7.81 10.74
N ILE A 534 42.95 6.96 10.95
CA ILE A 534 41.55 7.31 10.66
C ILE A 534 40.99 8.27 11.72
N ASN A 535 41.24 8.03 13.01
CA ASN A 535 40.74 8.92 14.06
C ASN A 535 41.40 10.31 14.01
N THR A 536 42.71 10.39 13.81
CA THR A 536 43.39 11.70 13.69
C THR A 536 42.92 12.46 12.45
N HIS A 537 42.69 11.78 11.33
CA HIS A 537 42.20 12.41 10.11
C HIS A 537 40.77 12.95 10.29
N VAL A 538 39.86 12.15 10.87
CA VAL A 538 38.47 12.55 11.11
C VAL A 538 38.36 13.67 12.15
N LYS A 539 39.14 13.64 13.23
CA LYS A 539 39.17 14.72 14.24
C LYS A 539 39.63 16.05 13.63
N ASN A 540 40.67 16.01 12.80
CA ASN A 540 41.19 17.20 12.12
C ASN A 540 40.19 17.80 11.12
N ILE A 541 39.40 16.95 10.47
CA ILE A 541 38.40 17.41 9.50
C ILE A 541 37.15 17.96 10.17
N LEU A 542 36.67 17.31 11.23
CA LEU A 542 35.45 17.74 11.93
C LEU A 542 35.72 18.88 12.92
N GLY A 543 36.98 19.13 13.29
CA GLY A 543 37.35 20.12 14.30
C GLY A 543 36.82 19.77 15.69
N THR A 544 36.71 18.47 15.99
CA THR A 544 36.17 17.97 17.26
C THR A 544 37.13 16.98 17.90
N ASP A 545 37.21 16.97 19.23
CA ASP A 545 38.00 15.98 19.98
C ASP A 545 37.31 14.62 20.19
N ILE A 546 36.16 14.40 19.57
CA ILE A 546 35.31 13.22 19.78
C ILE A 546 35.97 11.96 19.20
N ASP A 547 36.10 10.92 20.03
CA ASP A 547 36.66 9.62 19.61
C ASP A 547 35.60 8.72 18.97
N LEU A 548 35.96 8.09 17.84
CA LEU A 548 35.16 7.03 17.21
C LEU A 548 35.72 5.66 17.60
N ILE A 549 34.81 4.74 17.93
CA ILE A 549 35.15 3.35 18.28
C ILE A 549 34.87 2.44 17.10
N LYS A 550 35.84 1.59 16.75
CA LYS A 550 35.71 0.57 15.71
C LYS A 550 34.86 -0.59 16.23
N ASN A 551 33.82 -0.96 15.50
CA ASN A 551 33.06 -2.17 15.80
C ASN A 551 33.79 -3.41 15.22
N GLY A 552 33.50 -4.58 15.78
CA GLY A 552 34.10 -5.86 15.34
C GLY A 552 33.75 -6.29 13.91
N ARG A 553 32.93 -5.52 13.18
CA ARG A 553 32.52 -5.77 11.78
C ARG A 553 33.04 -4.70 10.81
N GLY A 554 34.04 -3.91 11.22
CA GLY A 554 34.74 -2.95 10.36
C GLY A 554 34.09 -1.57 10.21
N GLY A 555 33.01 -1.27 10.94
CA GLY A 555 32.42 0.07 11.02
C GLY A 555 32.96 0.89 12.21
N TYR A 556 32.64 2.18 12.28
CA TYR A 556 32.94 3.05 13.41
C TYR A 556 31.66 3.71 13.92
N TYR A 557 31.51 3.84 15.24
CA TYR A 557 30.40 4.56 15.88
C TYR A 557 30.91 5.65 16.82
N LEU A 558 30.06 6.65 17.09
CA LEU A 558 30.26 7.60 18.18
C LEU A 558 30.25 6.87 19.51
N ASN A 559 31.17 7.22 20.40
CA ASN A 559 31.30 6.56 21.70
C ASN A 559 30.10 6.87 22.61
N THR A 560 29.11 5.98 22.64
CA THR A 560 27.89 6.09 23.47
C THR A 560 28.15 5.88 24.96
N GLU A 561 29.36 5.47 25.34
CA GLU A 561 29.78 5.46 26.75
C GLU A 561 30.09 6.87 27.26
N GLN A 562 30.46 7.81 26.40
CA GLN A 562 30.77 9.21 26.76
C GLN A 562 29.60 10.18 26.61
N PHE A 563 28.61 9.87 25.76
CA PHE A 563 27.55 10.80 25.37
C PHE A 563 26.16 10.17 25.46
N ASP A 564 25.18 10.96 25.91
CA ASP A 564 23.76 10.60 25.90
C ASP A 564 23.04 11.44 24.82
N ILE A 565 22.40 10.79 23.85
CA ILE A 565 21.99 11.43 22.58
C ILE A 565 20.47 11.51 22.48
N THR A 566 19.94 12.74 22.37
CA THR A 566 18.50 12.99 22.19
C THR A 566 18.19 13.47 20.77
N TRP A 567 17.20 12.83 20.13
CA TRP A 567 16.74 13.14 18.78
C TRP A 567 15.41 13.90 18.83
N ILE A 568 15.30 15.02 18.14
CA ILE A 568 14.08 15.84 18.15
C ILE A 568 13.49 15.93 16.73
N GLY A 569 12.35 15.25 16.53
CA GLY A 569 11.41 15.54 15.43
C GLY A 569 10.93 14.35 14.59
N PHE A 570 9.80 13.75 14.97
CA PHE A 570 8.81 13.14 14.06
C PHE A 570 7.41 13.32 14.65
N SER A 571 6.66 14.31 14.17
CA SER A 571 5.20 14.26 14.18
C SER A 571 4.78 14.10 12.73
N THR A 572 4.04 13.04 12.45
CA THR A 572 3.45 12.68 11.15
C THR A 572 2.66 13.82 10.53
#